data_AF-A0A3N5SHB3-F1
#
_entry.id   AF-A0A3N5SHB3-F1
#
_cell.length_a   1.000
_cell.length_b   1.000
_cell.length_c   1.000
_cell.angle_alpha   90.00
_cell.angle_beta   90.00
_cell.angle_gamma   90.00
#
_symmetry.space_group_name_H-M   'P 1'
#
loop_
_entity.id
_entity.type
_entity.pdbx_description
1 polymer ?
#
loop_
_entity_poly.entity_id
_entity_poly.type
_entity_poly.pdbx_seq_one_letter_code
_entity_poly.pdbx_strand_id
1 'polypeptide(L)'
;GSLEGWRIAEQKKLFALFGASADRIGVSLADSMLMRPLKSLSGILFSSSEGFINCSRCMRAYCPARRAPFNGEESGALGGCGRGA
;
A
#
# COMPACT_ATOMS: atom_id res chain seq x y z
N GLY A 1 -1.97 -2.18 -2.69
CA GLY A 1 -1.75 -2.09 -1.25
C GLY A 1 -0.98 -3.31 -0.79
N SER A 2 -0.48 -3.26 0.44
CA SER A 2 0.18 -4.39 1.11
C SER A 2 -0.82 -5.40 1.68
N LEU A 3 -2.07 -5.01 1.88
CA LEU A 3 -3.14 -5.84 2.45
C LEU A 3 -3.80 -6.70 1.36
N GLU A 4 -4.11 -7.96 1.68
CA GLU A 4 -4.77 -8.91 0.78
C GLU A 4 -6.12 -8.37 0.27
N GLY A 5 -6.92 -7.81 1.19
CA GLY A 5 -8.20 -7.16 0.87
C GLY A 5 -8.09 -5.84 0.12
N TRP A 6 -6.87 -5.31 -0.07
CA TRP A 6 -6.64 -4.03 -0.77
C TRP A 6 -5.45 -4.13 -1.74
N ARG A 7 -5.67 -4.90 -2.80
CA ARG A 7 -4.70 -5.11 -3.89
C ARG A 7 -4.39 -3.81 -4.64
N ILE A 8 -3.30 -3.78 -5.41
CA ILE A 8 -2.90 -2.56 -6.14
C ILE A 8 -3.96 -2.09 -7.16
N ALA A 9 -4.73 -3.01 -7.74
CA ALA A 9 -5.83 -2.70 -8.66
C ALA A 9 -6.93 -1.82 -8.03
N GLU A 10 -7.07 -1.85 -6.71
CA GLU A 10 -8.03 -1.03 -5.96
C GLU A 10 -7.69 0.47 -6.02
N GLN A 11 -6.49 0.85 -6.50
CA GLN A 11 -6.15 2.24 -6.82
C GLN A 11 -7.16 2.88 -7.77
N LYS A 12 -7.74 2.13 -8.71
CA LYS A 12 -8.76 2.67 -9.62
C LYS A 12 -9.96 3.25 -8.86
N LYS A 13 -10.35 2.62 -7.75
CA LYS A 13 -11.47 3.09 -6.92
C LYS A 13 -11.14 4.42 -6.23
N LEU A 14 -9.90 4.57 -5.73
CA LEU A 14 -9.44 5.86 -5.17
C LEU A 14 -9.39 6.95 -6.23
N PHE A 15 -8.84 6.67 -7.41
CA PHE A 15 -8.78 7.64 -8.50
C PHE A 15 -10.16 8.04 -9.03
N ALA A 16 -11.13 7.12 -9.03
CA ALA A 16 -12.52 7.44 -9.35
C ALA A 16 -13.13 8.44 -8.34
N LEU A 17 -12.77 8.34 -7.05
CA LEU A 17 -13.20 9.31 -6.02
C LEU A 17 -12.52 10.67 -6.19
N PHE A 18 -11.25 10.70 -6.61
CA PHE A 18 -10.52 11.96 -6.84
C PHE A 18 -11.03 12.71 -8.07
N GLY A 19 -11.49 11.98 -9.09
CA GLY A 19 -11.92 12.55 -10.37
C GLY A 19 -10.83 13.43 -10.99
N ALA A 20 -11.22 14.57 -11.54
CA ALA A 20 -10.30 15.52 -12.17
C ALA A 20 -9.29 16.17 -11.21
N SER A 21 -9.44 15.99 -9.89
CA SER A 21 -8.53 16.60 -8.90
C SER A 21 -7.13 16.01 -8.97
N ALA A 22 -7.01 14.70 -9.26
CA ALA A 22 -5.71 14.05 -9.42
C ALA A 22 -4.93 14.65 -10.60
N ASP A 23 -5.60 14.84 -11.74
CA ASP A 23 -5.00 15.45 -12.93
C ASP A 23 -4.60 16.92 -12.69
N ARG A 24 -5.42 17.68 -11.95
CA ARG A 24 -5.12 19.09 -11.61
C ARG A 24 -3.84 19.26 -10.79
N ILE A 25 -3.46 18.26 -9.99
CA ILE A 25 -2.20 18.25 -9.23
C ILE A 25 -1.07 17.50 -9.97
N GLY A 26 -1.29 17.09 -11.22
CA GLY A 26 -0.30 16.41 -12.05
C GLY A 26 -0.06 14.95 -11.67
N VAL A 27 -1.00 14.30 -10.97
CA VAL A 27 -0.91 12.88 -10.58
C VAL A 27 -1.83 12.04 -11.46
N SER A 28 -1.28 10.99 -12.07
CA SER A 28 -2.04 10.05 -12.91
C SER A 28 -1.80 8.59 -12.51
N LEU A 29 -2.72 7.71 -12.89
CA LEU A 29 -2.62 6.27 -12.69
C LEU A 29 -2.35 5.58 -14.03
N ALA A 30 -1.21 4.89 -14.15
CA ALA A 30 -0.89 4.10 -15.34
C ALA A 30 -1.68 2.79 -15.38
N ASP A 31 -1.70 2.10 -16.53
CA ASP A 31 -2.36 0.79 -16.68
C ASP A 31 -1.79 -0.29 -15.74
N SER A 32 -0.54 -0.13 -15.31
CA SER A 32 0.11 -0.97 -14.30
C SER A 32 -0.35 -0.69 -12.87
N MET A 33 -1.28 0.25 -12.66
CA MET A 33 -1.77 0.74 -11.37
C MET A 33 -0.71 1.49 -10.54
N LEU A 34 0.42 1.85 -11.15
CA LEU A 34 1.42 2.72 -10.55
C LEU A 34 1.05 4.18 -10.79
N MET A 35 1.29 5.01 -9.78
CA MET A 35 1.11 6.45 -9.89
C MET A 35 2.30 7.12 -10.57
N ARG A 36 2.01 8.19 -11.30
CA ARG A 36 3.01 9.11 -11.86
C ARG A 36 2.72 10.52 -11.30
N PRO A 37 3.70 11.20 -10.68
CA PRO A 37 5.08 10.75 -10.40
C PRO A 37 5.17 9.54 -9.47
N LEU A 38 6.26 8.77 -9.58
CA LEU A 38 6.44 7.52 -8.80
C LEU A 38 6.44 7.73 -7.29
N LYS A 39 6.90 8.89 -6.81
CA LYS A 39 6.91 9.27 -5.39
C LYS A 39 5.61 9.93 -4.98
N SER A 40 4.48 9.31 -5.34
CA SER A 40 3.14 9.73 -4.95
C SER A 40 2.58 8.77 -3.90
N LEU A 41 1.70 9.27 -3.05
CA LEU A 41 0.95 8.48 -2.08
C LEU A 41 -0.55 8.78 -2.23
N SER A 42 -1.37 7.74 -2.26
CA SER A 42 -2.83 7.82 -2.18
C SER A 42 -3.31 6.92 -1.04
N GLY A 43 -4.45 7.26 -0.44
CA GLY A 43 -5.01 6.48 0.65
C GLY A 43 -6.30 7.07 1.19
N ILE A 44 -6.85 6.40 2.20
CA ILE A 44 -8.04 6.81 2.94
C ILE A 44 -7.59 7.22 4.33
N LEU A 45 -8.03 8.39 4.77
CA LEU A 45 -7.86 8.86 6.13
C LEU A 45 -9.18 8.65 6.89
N PHE A 46 -9.13 7.96 8.02
CA PHE A 46 -10.28 7.70 8.87
C PHE A 46 -9.87 7.80 10.34
N SER A 47 -10.84 8.12 11.20
CA SER A 47 -10.62 8.11 12.65
C SER A 47 -10.69 6.68 13.18
N SER A 48 -9.73 6.31 14.03
CA SER A 48 -9.67 5.00 14.67
C SER A 48 -9.12 5.16 16.08
N SER A 49 -9.68 4.41 17.04
CA SER A 49 -9.11 4.26 18.38
C SER A 49 -7.80 3.48 18.38
N GLU A 50 -7.58 2.67 17.34
CA GLU A 50 -6.39 1.86 17.14
C GLU A 50 -5.53 2.44 16.00
N GLY A 51 -4.25 2.70 16.28
CA GLY A 51 -3.30 3.15 15.28
C GLY A 51 -2.86 2.03 14.35
N PHE A 52 -2.69 2.32 13.06
CA PHE A 52 -2.17 1.37 12.08
C PHE A 52 -0.83 1.83 11.50
N ILE A 53 0.20 0.98 11.58
CA ILE A 53 1.50 1.21 10.96
C ILE A 53 1.83 -0.01 10.10
N ASN A 54 1.98 0.17 8.77
CA ASN A 54 2.30 -0.91 7.83
C ASN A 54 3.48 -1.82 8.26
N CYS A 55 4.48 -1.26 8.97
CA CYS A 55 5.61 -2.03 9.46
C CYS A 55 5.21 -3.17 10.42
N SER A 56 4.10 -3.03 11.15
CA SER A 56 3.65 -4.07 12.09
C SER A 56 3.19 -5.35 11.41
N ARG A 57 2.89 -5.30 10.10
CA ARG A 57 2.43 -6.45 9.32
C ARG A 57 3.44 -6.94 8.27
N CYS A 58 4.60 -6.30 8.17
CA CYS A 58 5.61 -6.59 7.15
C CYS A 58 6.58 -7.70 7.61
N MET A 59 6.61 -8.82 6.89
CA MET A 59 7.48 -9.98 7.18
C MET A 59 8.96 -9.79 6.80
N ARG A 60 9.33 -8.65 6.22
CA ARG A 60 10.72 -8.39 5.81
C ARG A 60 11.62 -8.36 7.05
N ALA A 61 12.45 -9.39 7.21
CA ALA A 61 13.33 -9.55 8.38
C ALA A 61 14.26 -8.35 8.57
N TYR A 62 15.00 -7.96 7.53
CA TYR A 62 15.93 -6.84 7.57
C TYR A 62 15.39 -5.67 6.72
N CYS A 63 14.80 -4.70 7.40
CA CYS A 63 14.32 -3.46 6.80
C CYS A 63 14.88 -2.26 7.57
N PRO A 64 15.83 -1.49 7.00
CA PRO A 64 16.41 -0.34 7.70
C PRO A 64 15.39 0.78 7.95
N ALA A 65 14.28 0.80 7.20
CA ALA A 65 13.19 1.76 7.35
C ALA A 65 12.06 1.27 8.29
N ARG A 66 12.28 0.22 9.09
CA ARG A 66 11.25 -0.35 9.97
C ARG A 66 10.89 0.65 11.08
N ARG A 67 9.59 0.96 11.19
CA ARG A 67 9.03 1.88 12.19
C ARG A 67 8.23 1.19 13.31
N ALA A 68 7.94 -0.10 13.18
CA ALA A 68 7.23 -0.90 14.17
C ALA A 68 7.62 -2.39 14.10
N PRO A 69 7.59 -3.13 15.22
CA PRO A 69 7.84 -4.57 15.26
C PRO A 69 6.72 -5.35 14.54
N PHE A 70 7.06 -6.46 13.90
CA PHE A 70 6.06 -7.37 13.32
C PHE A 70 5.23 -8.00 14.44
N ASN A 71 3.90 -7.97 14.32
CA ASN A 71 2.98 -8.40 15.38
C ASN A 71 2.31 -9.77 15.09
N GLY A 72 2.80 -10.52 14.12
CA GLY A 72 2.39 -11.91 13.87
C GLY A 72 1.23 -12.09 12.91
N GLU A 73 0.54 -11.02 12.49
CA GLU A 73 -0.50 -11.15 11.45
C GLU A 73 0.06 -10.70 10.10
N GLU A 74 -0.02 -11.61 9.13
CA GLU A 74 0.42 -11.38 7.76
C GLU A 74 -0.51 -10.36 7.09
N SER A 75 0.05 -9.40 6.34
CA SER A 75 -0.73 -8.77 5.28
C SER A 75 -0.78 -9.76 4.13
N GLY A 76 -1.79 -10.64 4.12
CA GLY A 76 -1.86 -11.83 3.26
C GLY A 76 -1.29 -11.61 1.86
N ALA A 77 -0.18 -12.27 1.58
CA ALA A 77 0.46 -12.32 0.28
C ALA A 77 0.96 -13.75 0.03
N LEU A 78 0.02 -14.66 -0.23
CA LEU A 78 0.34 -15.91 -0.92
C LEU A 78 0.86 -15.55 -2.33
N GLY A 79 2.18 -15.53 -2.49
CA GLY A 79 2.80 -15.29 -3.79
C GLY A 79 4.29 -14.94 -3.79
N GLY A 80 5.14 -15.87 -3.35
CA GLY A 80 6.46 -16.07 -3.93
C GLY A 80 7.64 -15.30 -3.34
N CYS A 81 8.29 -15.88 -2.33
CA CYS A 81 9.76 -15.97 -2.34
C CYS A 81 10.15 -17.30 -1.71
N GLY A 82 10.88 -18.11 -2.48
CA GLY A 82 11.10 -19.53 -2.23
C GLY A 82 11.75 -19.83 -0.89
N ARG A 83 11.32 -20.93 -0.28
CA ARG A 83 12.16 -21.72 0.61
C ARG A 83 13.35 -22.19 -0.23
N GLY A 84 14.52 -21.62 0.04
CA GLY A 84 15.80 -22.10 -0.46
C GLY A 84 16.70 -22.37 0.74
N ALA A 85 16.95 -23.66 0.95
CA ALA A 85 17.94 -24.30 1.84
C ALA A 85 17.97 -23.86 3.31
#